data_AF-A0A2N5Z475-F1
#
_entry.id   AF-A0A2N5Z475-F1
#
_cell.length_a   1.000
_cell.length_b   1.000
_cell.length_c   1.000
_cell.angle_alpha   90.00
_cell.angle_beta   90.00
_cell.angle_gamma   90.00
#
_symmetry.space_group_name_H-M   'P 1'
#
loop_
_entity.id
_entity.type
_entity.pdbx_description
1 polymer ?
#
loop_
_entity_poly.entity_id
_entity_poly.type
_entity_poly.pdbx_seq_one_letter_code
_entity_poly.pdbx_strand_id
1 'polypeptide(L)' 'MNQYRIEEFKRLASSPKNHQFTLLSLAYECGFNSKSSFNRYFKKSTGVTPSQYFAQITNK' A
#
# COMPACT_ATOMS: atom_id res chain seq x y z
N MET A 1 13.10 -2.31 -8.14
CA MET A 1 12.87 -2.28 -6.67
C MET A 1 11.53 -1.69 -6.28
N ASN A 2 11.22 -0.42 -6.55
CA ASN A 2 9.97 0.18 -6.06
C ASN A 2 8.68 -0.48 -6.60
N GLN A 3 8.68 -0.97 -7.84
CA GLN A 3 7.52 -1.69 -8.40
C GLN A 3 7.21 -2.98 -7.63
N TYR A 4 8.24 -3.77 -7.28
CA TYR A 4 8.08 -4.97 -6.45
C TYR A 4 7.45 -4.63 -5.08
N ARG A 5 7.89 -3.52 -4.45
CA ARG A 5 7.34 -3.04 -3.17
C ARG A 5 5.86 -2.66 -3.28
N ILE A 6 5.45 -2.08 -4.42
CA ILE A 6 4.04 -1.74 -4.67
C ILE A 6 3.19 -3.00 -4.86
N GLU A 7 3.68 -3.98 -5.61
CA GLU A 7 2.97 -5.24 -5.82
C GLU A 7 2.83 -6.02 -4.50
N GLU A 8 3.89 -6.06 -3.68
CA GLU A 8 3.84 -6.68 -2.36
C GLU A 8 2.85 -5.97 -1.43
N PHE A 9 2.84 -4.63 -1.44
CA PHE A 9 1.85 -3.86 -0.69
C PHE A 9 0.42 -4.25 -1.09
N LYS A 10 0.13 -4.36 -2.40
CA LYS A 10 -1.21 -4.75 -2.87
C LYS A 10 -1.58 -6.15 -2.38
N ARG A 11 -0.63 -7.10 -2.41
CA ARG A 11 -0.82 -8.46 -1.92
C ARG A 11 -1.15 -8.46 -0.43
N LEU A 12 -0.36 -7.75 0.38
CA LEU A 12 -0.59 -7.67 1.82
C LEU A 12 -1.91 -6.96 2.15
N ALA A 13 -2.22 -5.85 1.48
CA ALA A 13 -3.43 -5.07 1.73
C ALA A 13 -4.72 -5.80 1.30
N SER A 14 -4.63 -6.78 0.38
CA SER A 14 -5.77 -7.60 -0.04
C SER A 14 -5.97 -8.85 0.83
N SER A 15 -5.08 -9.12 1.78
CA SER A 15 -5.20 -10.25 2.70
C SER A 15 -6.10 -9.87 3.89
N PRO A 16 -7.19 -10.61 4.15
CA PRO A 16 -8.09 -10.34 5.29
C PRO A 16 -7.37 -10.36 6.64
N LYS A 17 -6.30 -11.17 6.75
CA LYS A 17 -5.46 -11.25 7.95
C LYS A 17 -4.78 -9.92 8.28
N ASN A 18 -4.62 -9.06 7.29
CA ASN A 18 -3.89 -7.80 7.41
C ASN A 18 -4.81 -6.58 7.53
N HIS A 19 -6.14 -6.75 7.62
CA HIS A 19 -7.08 -5.65 7.80
C HIS A 19 -6.90 -4.90 9.14
N GLN A 20 -6.23 -5.53 10.11
CA GLN A 20 -5.85 -4.93 11.38
C GLN A 20 -4.68 -3.92 11.23
N PHE A 21 -3.90 -4.00 10.14
CA PHE A 21 -2.76 -3.11 9.92
C PHE A 21 -3.18 -1.84 9.22
N THR A 22 -2.50 -0.74 9.56
CA THR A 22 -2.72 0.52 8.86
C THR A 22 -2.05 0.52 7.49
N LEU A 23 -2.57 1.34 6.58
CA LEU A 23 -1.94 1.67 5.30
C LEU A 23 -0.42 1.92 5.44
N LEU A 24 -0.04 2.68 6.48
CA LEU A 24 1.34 3.09 6.69
C LEU A 24 2.21 1.93 7.19
N SER A 25 1.67 1.11 8.10
CA SER A 25 2.33 -0.10 8.61
C SER A 25 2.69 -1.04 7.46
N LEU A 26 1.74 -1.31 6.56
CA LEU A 26 1.98 -2.16 5.39
C LEU A 26 2.98 -1.54 4.41
N ALA A 27 2.96 -0.21 4.22
CA ALA A 27 3.94 0.46 3.39
C ALA A 27 5.37 0.32 3.95
N TYR A 28 5.53 0.39 5.27
CA TYR A 28 6.82 0.22 5.94
C TYR A 28 7.31 -1.22 5.88
N GLU A 29 6.43 -2.21 6.05
CA GLU A 29 6.73 -3.64 5.84
C GLU A 29 7.25 -3.91 4.41
N CYS A 30 6.72 -3.18 3.42
CA CYS A 30 7.17 -3.28 2.03
C CYS A 30 8.49 -2.52 1.75
N GLY A 31 9.14 -1.94 2.75
CA GLY A 31 10.43 -1.28 2.64
C GLY A 31 10.40 0.18 2.14
N PHE A 32 9.28 0.88 2.32
CA PHE A 32 9.26 2.34 2.17
C PHE A 32 9.74 3.01 3.46
N ASN A 33 10.63 4.00 3.34
CA ASN A 33 11.15 4.73 4.51
C ASN A 33 10.34 5.99 4.85
N SER A 34 9.36 6.34 4.01
CA SER A 34 8.53 7.53 4.24
C SER A 34 7.19 7.46 3.51
N LYS A 35 6.16 8.04 4.13
CA LYS A 35 4.82 8.24 3.55
C LYS A 35 4.87 8.95 2.20
N SER A 36 5.66 10.02 2.08
CA SER A 36 5.74 10.83 0.86
C SER A 36 6.30 10.04 -0.31
N SER A 37 7.35 9.24 -0.08
CA SER A 37 7.92 8.37 -1.11
C SER A 37 6.90 7.31 -1.53
N PHE A 38 6.28 6.62 -0.58
CA PHE A 38 5.25 5.64 -0.85
C PHE A 38 4.09 6.23 -1.67
N ASN A 39 3.50 7.34 -1.23
CA ASN A 39 2.38 7.98 -1.92
C ASN A 39 2.72 8.33 -3.37
N ARG A 40 3.91 8.91 -3.61
CA ARG A 40 4.35 9.30 -4.95
C ARG A 40 4.55 8.09 -5.85
N TYR A 41 5.25 7.06 -5.39
CA TYR A 41 5.49 5.85 -6.19
C TYR A 41 4.22 5.03 -6.39
N PHE A 42 3.38 4.90 -5.37
CA PHE A 42 2.12 4.19 -5.46
C PHE A 42 1.20 4.84 -6.50
N LYS A 43 0.94 6.14 -6.39
CA LYS A 43 0.10 6.86 -7.37
C LYS A 43 0.67 6.79 -8.79
N LYS A 44 1.99 6.91 -8.94
CA LYS A 44 2.64 6.75 -10.24
C LYS A 44 2.47 5.34 -10.81
N SER A 45 2.46 4.31 -9.95
CA SER A 45 2.38 2.91 -10.36
C SER A 45 0.95 2.40 -10.57
N THR A 46 -0.04 2.94 -9.86
CA THR A 46 -1.42 2.41 -9.83
C THR A 46 -2.45 3.39 -10.39
N GLY A 47 -2.06 4.65 -10.63
CA GLY A 47 -2.96 5.73 -11.04
C GLY A 47 -3.82 6.32 -9.92
N VAL A 48 -3.92 5.65 -8.77
CA VAL A 48 -4.75 6.05 -7.63
C VAL A 48 -3.92 6.29 -6.37
N THR A 49 -4.45 7.04 -5.40
CA THR A 49 -3.75 7.21 -4.13
C THR A 49 -3.81 5.92 -3.31
N PRO A 50 -2.79 5.63 -2.48
CA PRO A 50 -2.82 4.44 -1.64
C PRO A 50 -3.99 4.45 -0.64
N SER A 51 -4.41 5.62 -0.15
CA SER A 51 -5.60 5.72 0.72
C SER A 51 -6.88 5.34 0.00
N GLN A 52 -7.07 5.73 -1.26
CA GLN A 52 -8.23 5.33 -2.06
C GLN A 52 -8.23 3.82 -2.31
N TYR A 53 -7.07 3.27 -2.70
CA TYR A 53 -6.90 1.85 -2.89
C TYR A 53 -7.23 1.08 -1.59
N PHE A 54 -6.62 1.49 -0.47
CA PHE A 54 -6.78 0.84 0.83
C PHE A 54 -8.23 0.90 1.35
N ALA A 55 -8.91 2.03 1.19
CA ALA A 55 -10.32 2.16 1.57
C ALA A 55 -11.23 1.21 0.78
N GLN A 56 -10.94 0.94 -0.50
CA GLN A 56 -11.74 0.02 -1.32
C GLN A 56 -11.64 -1.44 -0.86
N ILE A 57 -10.49 -1.83 -0.29
CA ILE A 57 -10.24 -3.20 0.17
C ILE A 57 -10.73 -3.41 1.59
N THR A 58 -10.61 -2.42 2.47
CA THR A 58 -11.03 -2.55 3.88
C THR A 58 -12.54 -2.40 4.10
N ASN A 59 -13.26 -1.76 3.17
CA ASN A 59 -14.73 -1.64 3.22
C ASN A 59 -15.46 -2.83 2.56
N LYS A 60 -14.75 -3.93 2.30
CA LYS A 60 -15.27 -5.14 1.67
C LYS A 60 -15.16 -6.31 2.63
#